data_AF-A0A0R2XP01-F1
#
_entry.id   AF-A0A0R2XP01-F1
#
_cell.length_a   1.000
_cell.length_b   1.000
_cell.length_c   1.000
_cell.angle_alpha   90.00
_cell.angle_beta   90.00
_cell.angle_gamma   90.00
#
_symmetry.space_group_name_H-M   'P 1'
#
loop_
_entity.id
_entity.type
_entity.pdbx_description
1 polymer ?
#
loop_
_entity_poly.entity_id
_entity_poly.type
_entity_poly.pdbx_seq_one_letter_code
_entity_poly.pdbx_strand_id
1 'polypeptide(L)'
;MEIQSIVENITINIDGQDIDVPKGINIIEAVKLAGKGKEVPHYCYHPKLSIAGNCRMCMVEMGMPMLDRGTGEAVLDENGVQKIGWMPKPTIACATNASPGMHIRTNSEMVKESRNGVTEFLLINHPLDCPICDQAGECRLQEFSADHGRGYSRFIEQKNVKPKRTKLGARVTLDDERCILCSRCVRFSKEVAGEDVLGFVDRGTYSTLTCYPGKGLEHNYSLNTVDICPVGALTSTDFRFKMRVWFLKRTNSICTESSIGANTEIWSREGKIYRITPRRNDAVNDTWMTDSGRELFKASESDDRLTHYTIEGVHKTDAETAQAAADLMKTGDVALIGSANSSVEEQFFYRMIADRCGASVSLVNHIGSGDGILLSEERTANLRGALLNGLITQLPEAELSLLAGEINSGAINTLVVVNEDVTKLGISADLLAKVKLVYFGTHANAVSQVANIVCPSLMVYEKDGSFVNQSFRLQKFKAAVPGPCGIQSDITVLEKIVASLGDEKPTALTIDVAWQRIAEKMSAFEGLSWRGISDEGVALDPAPFIDLPFVETKNLKFDPVAFKEAQAAATQA
;
A
#
# COMPACT_ATOMS: atom_id res chain seq x y z
N MET A 1 -2.90 28.99 1.85
CA MET A 1 -1.65 29.44 1.19
C MET A 1 -0.65 28.30 1.21
N GLU A 2 -0.21 27.80 0.05
CA GLU A 2 0.82 26.76 -0.02
C GLU A 2 2.06 27.24 0.75
N ILE A 3 2.40 26.59 1.87
CA ILE A 3 3.81 26.50 2.23
C ILE A 3 4.40 25.47 1.26
N GLN A 4 4.49 25.86 -0.02
CA GLN A 4 5.63 25.44 -0.80
C GLN A 4 6.80 25.99 0.01
N SER A 5 7.46 25.11 0.78
CA SER A 5 8.84 25.39 1.16
C SER A 5 9.48 25.85 -0.14
N ILE A 6 9.90 27.11 -0.25
CA ILE A 6 10.62 27.58 -1.43
C ILE A 6 11.89 26.75 -1.42
N VAL A 7 11.85 25.61 -2.11
CA VAL A 7 12.98 24.72 -2.24
C VAL A 7 13.93 25.49 -3.11
N GLU A 8 14.95 26.06 -2.49
CA GLU A 8 16.02 26.74 -3.21
C GLU A 8 16.60 25.73 -4.20
N ASN A 9 16.38 25.96 -5.49
CA ASN A 9 16.93 25.11 -6.53
C ASN A 9 18.33 25.59 -6.89
N ILE A 10 19.21 24.62 -7.16
CA ILE A 10 20.57 24.85 -7.61
C ILE A 10 20.76 24.15 -8.95
N THR A 11 21.49 24.80 -9.85
CA THR A 11 21.85 24.21 -11.13
C THR A 11 23.11 23.37 -10.98
N ILE A 12 23.03 22.11 -11.42
CA ILE A 12 24.15 21.18 -11.52
C ILE A 12 24.20 20.58 -12.92
N ASN A 13 25.37 20.14 -13.36
CA ASN A 13 25.54 19.47 -14.64
C ASN A 13 25.61 17.95 -14.45
N ILE A 14 24.76 17.20 -15.14
CA ILE A 14 24.76 15.73 -15.15
C ILE A 14 24.95 15.23 -16.59
N ASP A 15 26.09 14.59 -16.84
CA ASP A 15 26.47 14.06 -18.17
C ASP A 15 26.38 15.11 -19.29
N GLY A 16 26.76 16.36 -18.99
CA GLY A 16 26.74 17.48 -19.94
C GLY A 16 25.40 18.21 -20.02
N GLN A 17 24.39 17.83 -19.23
CA GLN A 17 23.09 18.49 -19.17
C GLN A 17 22.93 19.26 -17.86
N ASP A 18 22.65 20.55 -17.95
CA ASP A 18 22.32 21.36 -16.78
C ASP A 18 20.90 21.08 -16.33
N ILE A 19 20.74 20.82 -15.03
CA ILE A 19 19.46 20.52 -14.40
C ILE A 19 19.33 21.33 -13.11
N ASP A 20 18.11 21.77 -12.84
CA ASP A 20 17.78 22.41 -11.59
C ASP A 20 17.28 21.35 -10.60
N VAL A 21 17.95 21.28 -9.45
CA VAL A 21 17.62 20.32 -8.40
C VAL A 21 17.48 21.00 -7.05
N PRO A 22 16.68 20.43 -6.12
CA PRO A 22 16.63 20.90 -4.74
C PRO A 22 18.01 20.99 -4.10
N LYS A 23 18.32 22.12 -3.45
CA LYS A 23 19.57 22.29 -2.71
C LYS A 23 19.71 21.21 -1.63
N GLY A 24 20.89 20.58 -1.59
CA GLY A 24 21.20 19.54 -0.61
C GLY A 24 20.66 18.15 -0.95
N ILE A 25 19.97 17.96 -2.08
CA ILE A 25 19.60 16.63 -2.56
C ILE A 25 20.86 15.78 -2.80
N ASN A 26 20.79 14.48 -2.52
CA ASN A 26 21.88 13.58 -2.86
C ASN A 26 21.98 13.35 -4.37
N ILE A 27 23.17 12.97 -4.85
CA ILE A 27 23.41 12.80 -6.30
C ILE A 27 22.61 11.63 -6.90
N ILE A 28 22.28 10.58 -6.14
CA ILE A 28 21.42 9.50 -6.65
C ILE A 28 20.05 10.03 -7.08
N GLU A 29 19.38 10.79 -6.22
CA GLU A 29 18.07 11.36 -6.53
C GLU A 29 18.19 12.50 -7.56
N ALA A 30 19.28 13.28 -7.53
CA ALA A 30 19.54 14.30 -8.54
C ALA A 30 19.64 13.70 -9.96
N VAL A 31 20.40 12.60 -10.13
CA VAL A 31 20.51 11.88 -11.40
C VAL A 31 19.16 11.33 -11.83
N LYS A 32 18.34 10.85 -10.88
CA LYS A 32 17.00 10.35 -11.16
C LYS A 32 16.05 11.47 -11.64
N LEU A 33 16.20 12.70 -11.15
CA LEU A 33 15.46 13.87 -11.64
C LEU A 33 15.88 14.29 -13.05
N ALA A 34 17.13 14.02 -13.45
CA ALA A 34 17.71 14.40 -14.74
C ALA A 34 17.04 13.76 -15.97
N GLY A 35 16.22 12.72 -15.79
CA GLY A 35 15.43 12.14 -16.89
C GLY A 35 15.08 10.66 -16.72
N LYS A 36 14.02 10.23 -17.43
CA LYS A 36 13.55 8.83 -17.44
C LYS A 36 14.63 7.89 -17.98
N GLY A 37 15.13 7.01 -17.12
CA GLY A 37 16.09 5.95 -17.47
C GLY A 37 17.53 6.16 -16.97
N LYS A 38 17.86 7.33 -16.41
CA LYS A 38 19.15 7.54 -15.73
C LYS A 38 19.03 7.11 -14.27
N GLU A 39 19.52 5.92 -13.95
CA GLU A 39 19.62 5.41 -12.58
C GLU A 39 21.08 5.18 -12.21
N VAL A 40 21.48 5.62 -11.00
CA VAL A 40 22.78 5.25 -10.45
C VAL A 40 22.65 3.89 -9.73
N PRO A 41 23.37 2.84 -10.16
CA PRO A 41 23.28 1.52 -9.54
C PRO A 41 23.63 1.56 -8.05
N HIS A 42 22.81 0.92 -7.21
CA HIS A 42 22.99 0.97 -5.76
C HIS A 42 22.37 -0.23 -5.03
N TYR A 43 23.03 -0.69 -3.96
CA TYR A 43 22.52 -1.80 -3.13
C TYR A 43 22.17 -1.41 -1.70
N CYS A 44 22.91 -0.49 -1.08
CA CYS A 44 22.66 -0.11 0.31
C CYS A 44 21.73 1.09 0.42
N TYR A 45 21.80 2.02 -0.53
CA TYR A 45 20.95 3.21 -0.52
C TYR A 45 19.48 2.82 -0.60
N HIS A 46 18.63 3.44 0.21
CA HIS A 46 17.18 3.33 0.13
C HIS A 46 16.64 4.71 0.51
N PRO A 47 15.70 5.30 -0.25
CA PRO A 47 15.28 6.69 -0.05
C PRO A 47 14.62 6.96 1.30
N LYS A 48 14.15 5.90 1.99
CA LYS A 48 13.48 5.96 3.29
C LYS A 48 14.30 5.38 4.45
N LEU A 49 15.62 5.21 4.27
CA LEU A 49 16.55 4.77 5.32
C LEU A 49 17.78 5.68 5.35
N SER A 50 18.50 5.70 6.47
CA SER A 50 19.74 6.47 6.61
C SER A 50 20.81 6.06 5.59
N ILE A 51 21.73 6.96 5.24
CA ILE A 51 22.77 6.68 4.24
C ILE A 51 23.90 5.85 4.88
N ALA A 52 24.22 4.68 4.29
CA ALA A 52 25.27 3.79 4.80
C ALA A 52 26.61 3.87 4.03
N GLY A 53 26.57 3.92 2.69
CA GLY A 53 27.78 3.98 1.86
C GLY A 53 28.69 2.73 1.90
N ASN A 54 28.22 1.58 2.38
CA ASN A 54 29.03 0.35 2.50
C ASN A 54 29.21 -0.42 1.17
N CYS A 55 28.23 -0.40 0.25
CA CYS A 55 28.30 -1.21 -0.98
C CYS A 55 29.16 -0.63 -2.11
N ARG A 56 29.39 0.69 -2.13
CA ARG A 56 30.17 1.43 -3.16
C ARG A 56 29.72 1.22 -4.62
N MET A 57 28.52 0.71 -4.87
CA MET A 57 28.02 0.53 -6.25
C MET A 57 27.66 1.87 -6.94
N CYS A 58 27.30 2.88 -6.14
CA CYS A 58 26.84 4.19 -6.61
C CYS A 58 27.96 5.18 -6.98
N MET A 59 29.13 4.68 -7.38
CA MET A 59 30.28 5.54 -7.68
C MET A 59 29.99 6.38 -8.94
N VAL A 60 30.37 7.65 -8.87
CA VAL A 60 30.29 8.65 -9.94
C VAL A 60 31.58 9.45 -10.00
N GLU A 61 31.87 10.05 -11.14
CA GLU A 61 32.97 11.00 -11.29
C GLU A 61 32.43 12.41 -11.06
N MET A 62 33.00 13.11 -10.07
CA MET A 62 32.58 14.43 -9.67
C MET A 62 33.64 15.46 -10.04
N GLY A 63 33.19 16.60 -10.54
CA GLY A 63 34.03 17.76 -10.86
C GLY A 63 33.41 19.05 -10.36
N MET A 64 34.26 20.06 -10.18
CA MET A 64 33.86 21.43 -9.87
C MET A 64 34.47 22.39 -10.90
N PRO A 65 33.81 23.51 -11.21
CA PRO A 65 34.40 24.55 -12.05
C PRO A 65 35.67 25.09 -11.38
N MET A 66 36.77 25.17 -12.13
CA MET A 66 38.06 25.59 -11.59
C MET A 66 38.09 27.11 -11.38
N LEU A 67 38.64 27.50 -10.23
CA LEU A 67 38.99 28.88 -9.89
C LEU A 67 40.50 28.95 -9.68
N ASP A 68 41.12 30.03 -10.15
CA ASP A 68 42.54 30.31 -9.92
C ASP A 68 42.78 30.56 -8.42
N ARG A 69 43.78 29.91 -7.84
CA ARG A 69 44.04 29.95 -6.39
C ARG A 69 44.62 31.30 -5.91
N GLY A 70 45.16 32.10 -6.82
CA GLY A 70 45.73 33.41 -6.54
C GLY A 70 44.76 34.56 -6.81
N THR A 71 44.00 34.50 -7.91
CA THR A 71 43.11 35.61 -8.33
C THR A 71 41.63 35.35 -8.03
N GLY A 72 41.21 34.11 -7.79
CA GLY A 72 39.81 33.75 -7.58
C GLY A 72 38.96 33.77 -8.86
N GLU A 73 39.56 34.02 -10.02
CA GLU A 73 38.88 34.07 -11.32
C GLU A 73 38.69 32.68 -11.93
N ALA A 74 37.71 32.54 -12.82
CA ALA A 74 37.43 31.29 -13.51
C ALA A 74 38.60 30.91 -14.46
N VAL A 75 39.13 29.69 -14.31
CA VAL A 75 40.12 29.17 -15.25
C VAL A 75 39.39 28.72 -16.52
N LEU A 76 39.61 29.42 -17.63
CA LEU A 76 38.97 29.10 -18.92
C LEU A 76 39.80 28.08 -19.71
N ASP A 77 39.13 27.25 -20.50
CA ASP A 77 39.72 26.36 -21.48
C ASP A 77 40.01 27.09 -22.81
N GLU A 78 40.57 26.36 -23.78
CA GLU A 78 40.94 26.89 -25.11
C GLU A 78 39.75 27.45 -25.91
N ASN A 79 38.51 27.12 -25.51
CA ASN A 79 37.27 27.59 -26.14
C ASN A 79 36.57 28.69 -25.33
N GLY A 80 37.20 29.19 -24.26
CA GLY A 80 36.63 30.22 -23.39
C GLY A 80 35.57 29.72 -22.41
N VAL A 81 35.44 28.40 -22.22
CA VAL A 81 34.50 27.78 -21.27
C VAL A 81 35.24 27.48 -19.96
N GLN A 82 34.57 27.65 -18.81
CA GLN A 82 35.21 27.37 -17.52
C GLN A 82 35.63 25.90 -17.42
N LYS A 83 36.92 25.68 -17.18
CA LYS A 83 37.51 24.35 -17.06
C LYS A 83 36.98 23.63 -15.83
N ILE A 84 36.57 22.37 -15.99
CA ILE A 84 36.12 21.53 -14.88
C ILE A 84 37.29 20.74 -14.29
N GLY A 85 37.50 20.90 -12.99
CA GLY A 85 38.47 20.15 -12.20
C GLY A 85 37.85 18.85 -11.71
N TRP A 86 38.01 17.78 -12.51
CA TRP A 86 37.56 16.44 -12.15
C TRP A 86 38.37 15.86 -11.01
N MET A 87 37.70 15.24 -10.03
CA MET A 87 38.37 14.60 -8.91
C MET A 87 39.11 13.33 -9.36
N PRO A 88 40.32 13.05 -8.82
CA PRO A 88 41.12 11.90 -9.23
C PRO A 88 40.58 10.55 -8.73
N LYS A 89 39.59 10.57 -7.83
CA LYS A 89 38.94 9.38 -7.28
C LYS A 89 37.43 9.50 -7.47
N PRO A 90 36.72 8.40 -7.78
CA PRO A 90 35.28 8.45 -7.86
C PRO A 90 34.67 8.65 -6.46
N THR A 91 33.51 9.29 -6.41
CA THR A 91 32.78 9.60 -5.18
C THR A 91 31.47 8.82 -5.12
N ILE A 92 30.93 8.63 -3.91
CA ILE A 92 29.68 7.90 -3.72
C ILE A 92 28.48 8.84 -3.92
N ALA A 93 27.63 8.56 -4.91
CA ALA A 93 26.46 9.40 -5.19
C ALA A 93 25.43 9.40 -4.04
N CYS A 94 25.38 8.35 -3.22
CA CYS A 94 24.38 8.24 -2.15
C CYS A 94 24.57 9.23 -0.99
N ALA A 95 25.81 9.67 -0.75
CA ALA A 95 26.16 10.54 0.38
C ALA A 95 26.65 11.92 -0.04
N THR A 96 27.10 12.06 -1.29
CA THR A 96 27.45 13.36 -1.86
C THR A 96 26.16 14.14 -2.12
N ASN A 97 26.09 15.37 -1.61
CA ASN A 97 24.98 16.29 -1.85
C ASN A 97 25.32 17.23 -3.01
N ALA A 98 24.30 17.59 -3.78
CA ALA A 98 24.43 18.57 -4.87
C ALA A 98 24.84 19.94 -4.31
N SER A 99 25.79 20.58 -5.00
CA SER A 99 26.21 21.96 -4.74
C SER A 99 26.21 22.76 -6.05
N PRO A 100 26.02 24.09 -6.01
CA PRO A 100 25.97 24.91 -7.22
C PRO A 100 27.20 24.70 -8.12
N GLY A 101 26.98 24.55 -9.42
CA GLY A 101 28.04 24.35 -10.40
C GLY A 101 28.68 22.96 -10.39
N MET A 102 28.23 22.03 -9.54
CA MET A 102 28.74 20.66 -9.52
C MET A 102 28.54 19.98 -10.88
N HIS A 103 29.57 19.28 -11.36
CA HIS A 103 29.51 18.46 -12.56
C HIS A 103 29.64 16.98 -12.21
N ILE A 104 28.74 16.16 -12.74
CA ILE A 104 28.69 14.72 -12.50
C ILE A 104 28.76 13.98 -13.83
N ARG A 105 29.65 13.00 -13.91
CA ARG A 105 29.70 11.99 -14.99
C ARG A 105 29.32 10.64 -14.42
N THR A 106 28.29 10.03 -15.01
CA THR A 106 27.76 8.73 -14.57
C THR A 106 28.28 7.56 -15.40
N ASN A 107 28.92 7.83 -16.55
CA ASN A 107 29.32 6.84 -17.56
C ASN A 107 30.78 6.97 -18.04
N SER A 108 31.65 7.66 -17.29
CA SER A 108 33.06 7.71 -17.63
C SER A 108 33.76 6.37 -17.43
N GLU A 109 34.93 6.21 -18.04
CA GLU A 109 35.70 4.96 -17.95
C GLU A 109 36.06 4.59 -16.50
N MET A 110 36.43 5.59 -15.69
CA MET A 110 36.69 5.42 -14.27
C MET A 110 35.46 4.88 -13.52
N VAL A 111 34.26 5.37 -13.85
CA VAL A 111 33.01 4.92 -13.22
C VAL A 111 32.65 3.50 -13.63
N LYS A 112 32.79 3.18 -14.92
CA LYS A 112 32.55 1.82 -15.45
C LYS A 112 33.47 0.81 -14.80
N GLU A 113 34.77 1.08 -14.75
CA GLU A 113 35.73 0.18 -14.09
C GLU A 113 35.50 0.06 -12.59
N SER A 114 35.09 1.14 -11.91
CA SER A 114 34.72 1.09 -10.50
C SER A 114 33.51 0.18 -10.25
N ARG A 115 32.45 0.29 -11.07
CA ARG A 115 31.26 -0.56 -10.97
C ARG A 115 31.55 -2.02 -11.31
N ASN A 116 32.37 -2.26 -12.34
CA ASN A 116 32.90 -3.59 -12.69
C ASN A 116 33.61 -4.23 -11.48
N GLY A 117 34.54 -3.49 -10.86
CA GLY A 117 35.31 -3.97 -9.72
C GLY A 117 34.43 -4.26 -8.49
N VAL A 118 33.50 -3.37 -8.17
CA VAL A 118 32.54 -3.58 -7.06
C VAL A 118 31.68 -4.81 -7.31
N THR A 119 31.12 -4.95 -8.52
CA THR A 119 30.30 -6.12 -8.89
C THR A 119 31.10 -7.41 -8.75
N GLU A 120 32.35 -7.40 -9.21
CA GLU A 120 33.23 -8.56 -9.05
C GLU A 120 33.44 -8.92 -7.58
N PHE A 121 33.78 -7.95 -6.71
CA PHE A 121 33.94 -8.19 -5.28
C PHE A 121 32.67 -8.75 -4.62
N LEU A 122 31.50 -8.26 -5.01
CA LEU A 122 30.22 -8.77 -4.52
C LEU A 122 29.98 -10.22 -4.93
N LEU A 123 30.39 -10.60 -6.15
CA LEU A 123 30.20 -11.94 -6.70
C LEU A 123 31.27 -12.96 -6.28
N ILE A 124 32.39 -12.53 -5.69
CA ILE A 124 33.47 -13.43 -5.23
C ILE A 124 32.92 -14.52 -4.32
N ASN A 125 32.22 -14.15 -3.24
CA ASN A 125 31.66 -15.12 -2.29
C ASN A 125 30.17 -15.38 -2.46
N HIS A 126 29.49 -14.69 -3.39
CA HIS A 126 28.08 -14.95 -3.68
C HIS A 126 27.91 -16.35 -4.31
N PRO A 127 26.94 -17.16 -3.85
CA PRO A 127 26.75 -18.52 -4.33
C PRO A 127 26.13 -18.55 -5.73
N LEU A 128 26.35 -19.65 -6.45
CA LEU A 128 25.72 -19.93 -7.74
C LEU A 128 24.30 -20.48 -7.58
N ASP A 129 23.51 -19.81 -6.75
CA ASP A 129 22.17 -20.25 -6.33
C ASP A 129 21.06 -19.70 -7.24
N CYS A 130 21.35 -18.88 -8.26
CA CYS A 130 20.33 -18.18 -9.05
C CYS A 130 19.15 -19.07 -9.53
N PRO A 131 19.35 -20.32 -10.00
CA PRO A 131 18.23 -21.17 -10.43
C PRO A 131 17.26 -21.55 -9.29
N ILE A 132 17.79 -21.72 -8.08
CA ILE A 132 17.02 -22.11 -6.89
C ILE A 132 16.63 -20.91 -6.02
N CYS A 133 17.23 -19.74 -6.24
CA CYS A 133 16.94 -18.51 -5.51
C CYS A 133 15.52 -18.03 -5.79
N ASP A 134 14.79 -17.67 -4.74
CA ASP A 134 13.41 -17.19 -4.87
C ASP A 134 13.33 -15.80 -5.51
N GLN A 135 14.28 -14.93 -5.17
CA GLN A 135 14.41 -13.57 -5.70
C GLN A 135 14.85 -13.53 -7.19
N ALA A 136 15.12 -14.69 -7.81
CA ALA A 136 15.51 -14.72 -9.21
C ALA A 136 14.43 -14.06 -10.08
N GLY A 137 14.85 -13.17 -10.98
CA GLY A 137 13.93 -12.37 -11.81
C GLY A 137 13.48 -11.04 -11.21
N GLU A 138 13.72 -10.81 -9.91
CA GLU A 138 13.54 -9.51 -9.23
C GLU A 138 14.76 -9.14 -8.36
N CYS A 139 15.91 -9.75 -8.66
CA CYS A 139 17.14 -9.56 -7.91
C CYS A 139 17.96 -8.41 -8.52
N ARG A 140 18.14 -7.32 -7.77
CA ARG A 140 18.94 -6.17 -8.22
C ARG A 140 20.41 -6.52 -8.45
N LEU A 141 20.94 -7.52 -7.74
CA LEU A 141 22.31 -8.01 -8.00
C LEU A 141 22.42 -8.70 -9.36
N GLN A 142 21.39 -9.44 -9.77
CA GLN A 142 21.34 -10.08 -11.07
C GLN A 142 21.25 -9.02 -12.19
N GLU A 143 20.33 -8.06 -12.05
CA GLU A 143 20.15 -6.96 -13.02
C GLU A 143 21.43 -6.15 -13.21
N PHE A 144 21.97 -5.57 -12.13
CA PHE A 144 23.17 -4.75 -12.25
C PHE A 144 24.42 -5.55 -12.64
N SER A 145 24.48 -6.84 -12.35
CA SER A 145 25.57 -7.69 -12.85
C SER A 145 25.47 -7.92 -14.36
N ALA A 146 24.25 -7.97 -14.92
CA ALA A 146 24.08 -8.07 -16.37
C ALA A 146 24.40 -6.73 -17.06
N ASP A 147 24.00 -5.62 -16.45
CA ASP A 147 24.15 -4.28 -17.05
C ASP A 147 25.56 -3.68 -16.87
N HIS A 148 26.22 -3.98 -15.74
CA HIS A 148 27.48 -3.33 -15.33
C HIS A 148 28.58 -4.31 -14.92
N GLY A 149 28.37 -5.61 -15.09
CA GLY A 149 29.38 -6.63 -14.79
C GLY A 149 30.26 -6.97 -16.00
N ARG A 150 31.40 -7.62 -15.74
CA ARG A 150 32.37 -8.04 -16.78
C ARG A 150 31.92 -9.22 -17.64
N GLY A 151 30.84 -9.91 -17.26
CA GLY A 151 30.32 -11.11 -17.96
C GLY A 151 31.09 -12.41 -17.71
N TYR A 152 32.27 -12.38 -17.10
CA TYR A 152 33.04 -13.56 -16.68
C TYR A 152 33.65 -13.35 -15.28
N SER A 153 33.88 -14.46 -14.56
CA SER A 153 34.56 -14.44 -13.26
C SER A 153 36.05 -14.74 -13.43
N ARG A 154 36.90 -14.03 -12.69
CA ARG A 154 38.33 -14.34 -12.53
C ARG A 154 38.61 -15.17 -11.26
N PHE A 155 37.63 -15.30 -10.38
CA PHE A 155 37.76 -16.00 -9.11
C PHE A 155 37.62 -17.51 -9.31
N ILE A 156 38.70 -18.24 -9.02
CA ILE A 156 38.82 -19.71 -9.15
C ILE A 156 39.02 -20.43 -7.80
N GLU A 157 39.01 -19.67 -6.71
CA GLU A 157 39.23 -20.17 -5.36
C GLU A 157 37.93 -20.68 -4.73
N GLN A 158 38.04 -21.31 -3.55
CA GLN A 158 36.89 -21.74 -2.78
C GLN A 158 36.14 -20.54 -2.19
N LYS A 159 34.83 -20.46 -2.47
CA LYS A 159 33.93 -19.46 -1.87
C LYS A 159 33.72 -19.73 -0.39
N ASN A 160 33.54 -18.67 0.39
CA ASN A 160 33.12 -18.79 1.79
C ASN A 160 31.70 -19.37 1.87
N VAL A 161 31.50 -20.36 2.72
CA VAL A 161 30.21 -21.03 2.97
C VAL A 161 29.63 -20.47 4.25
N LYS A 162 28.40 -19.99 4.20
CA LYS A 162 27.68 -19.36 5.32
C LYS A 162 26.40 -20.12 5.63
N PRO A 163 25.77 -19.89 6.80
CA PRO A 163 24.51 -20.55 7.14
C PRO A 163 23.42 -20.30 6.08
N LYS A 164 22.69 -21.36 5.73
CA LYS A 164 21.54 -21.35 4.82
C LYS A 164 20.30 -21.80 5.57
N ARG A 165 19.13 -21.30 5.16
CA ARG A 165 17.81 -21.66 5.72
C ARG A 165 17.69 -21.37 7.23
N THR A 166 18.37 -20.34 7.71
CA THR A 166 18.26 -19.88 9.09
C THR A 166 16.94 -19.16 9.28
N LYS A 167 16.07 -19.65 10.16
CA LYS A 167 14.85 -18.92 10.52
C LYS A 167 15.21 -17.75 11.42
N LEU A 168 14.93 -16.53 10.97
CA LEU A 168 15.09 -15.32 11.79
C LEU A 168 13.82 -15.04 12.60
N GLY A 169 12.68 -15.53 12.13
CA GLY A 169 11.40 -15.50 12.83
C GLY A 169 10.37 -16.39 12.12
N ALA A 170 9.10 -16.27 12.48
CA ALA A 170 8.03 -17.05 11.85
C ALA A 170 7.91 -16.78 10.34
N ARG A 171 8.09 -15.51 9.93
CA ARG A 171 7.78 -15.03 8.57
C ARG A 171 9.00 -14.90 7.65
N VAL A 172 10.22 -14.83 8.17
CA VAL A 172 11.44 -14.54 7.39
C VAL A 172 12.49 -15.63 7.55
N THR A 173 12.96 -16.16 6.41
CA THR A 173 14.06 -17.12 6.33
C THR A 173 15.28 -16.48 5.67
N LEU A 174 16.44 -16.63 6.30
CA LEU A 174 17.75 -16.14 5.85
C LEU A 174 18.57 -17.26 5.18
N ASP A 175 18.98 -17.00 3.94
CA ASP A 175 20.05 -17.70 3.24
C ASP A 175 21.30 -16.76 3.18
N ASP A 176 22.13 -16.75 4.22
CA ASP A 176 23.16 -15.70 4.44
C ASP A 176 24.28 -15.71 3.41
N GLU A 177 24.52 -16.84 2.74
CA GLU A 177 25.47 -16.90 1.61
C GLU A 177 25.14 -15.90 0.51
N ARG A 178 23.85 -15.59 0.33
CA ARG A 178 23.39 -14.63 -0.67
C ARG A 178 23.50 -13.18 -0.17
N CYS A 179 23.70 -12.96 1.13
CA CYS A 179 23.75 -11.64 1.74
C CYS A 179 25.02 -10.89 1.31
N ILE A 180 24.82 -9.68 0.77
CA ILE A 180 25.91 -8.77 0.36
C ILE A 180 26.26 -7.72 1.43
N LEU A 181 25.82 -7.92 2.67
CA LEU A 181 26.13 -7.06 3.82
C LEU A 181 25.80 -5.57 3.62
N CYS A 182 24.75 -5.26 2.85
CA CYS A 182 24.34 -3.89 2.52
C CYS A 182 23.69 -3.12 3.68
N SER A 183 23.45 -3.78 4.81
CA SER A 183 22.84 -3.24 6.05
C SER A 183 21.42 -2.65 5.92
N ARG A 184 20.70 -2.83 4.80
CA ARG A 184 19.32 -2.31 4.66
C ARG A 184 18.37 -2.87 5.71
N CYS A 185 18.38 -4.19 5.91
CA CYS A 185 17.52 -4.85 6.90
C CYS A 185 17.83 -4.40 8.33
N VAL A 186 19.11 -4.29 8.69
CA VAL A 186 19.57 -3.79 10.00
C VAL A 186 19.07 -2.36 10.25
N ARG A 187 19.29 -1.46 9.30
CA ARG A 187 18.81 -0.07 9.40
C ARG A 187 17.31 0.03 9.47
N PHE A 188 16.58 -0.73 8.64
CA PHE A 188 15.13 -0.76 8.69
C PHE A 188 14.59 -1.20 10.05
N SER A 189 15.13 -2.29 10.58
CA SER A 189 14.75 -2.84 11.89
C SER A 189 14.89 -1.78 12.99
N LYS A 190 16.02 -1.06 12.98
CA LYS A 190 16.34 -0.03 13.97
C LYS A 190 15.57 1.28 13.78
N GLU A 191 15.52 1.80 12.56
CA GLU A 191 15.06 3.17 12.24
C GLU A 191 13.56 3.25 12.01
N VAL A 192 12.96 2.22 11.41
CA VAL A 192 11.55 2.23 11.00
C VAL A 192 10.72 1.34 11.91
N ALA A 193 11.11 0.08 12.09
CA ALA A 193 10.37 -0.84 12.96
C ALA A 193 10.57 -0.54 14.46
N GLY A 194 11.57 0.27 14.82
CA GLY A 194 11.87 0.63 16.21
C GLY A 194 12.46 -0.53 17.05
N GLU A 195 12.80 -1.65 16.42
CA GLU A 195 13.32 -2.84 17.06
C GLU A 195 14.70 -3.21 16.52
N ASP A 196 15.75 -2.90 17.28
CA ASP A 196 17.14 -3.21 16.92
C ASP A 196 17.45 -4.71 17.16
N VAL A 197 16.86 -5.59 16.33
CA VAL A 197 17.00 -7.05 16.46
C VAL A 197 18.01 -7.66 15.48
N LEU A 198 18.24 -7.05 14.31
CA LEU A 198 19.19 -7.56 13.32
C LEU A 198 20.56 -6.90 13.45
N GLY A 199 21.63 -7.69 13.32
CA GLY A 199 22.99 -7.18 13.34
C GLY A 199 23.97 -8.05 12.56
N PHE A 200 25.14 -7.49 12.26
CA PHE A 200 26.27 -8.26 11.74
C PHE A 200 27.17 -8.69 12.89
N VAL A 201 27.48 -9.98 12.92
CA VAL A 201 28.53 -10.56 13.79
C VAL A 201 29.76 -10.85 12.95
N ASP A 202 30.89 -11.09 13.63
CA ASP A 202 32.21 -11.31 13.03
C ASP A 202 32.72 -10.13 12.18
N ARG A 203 33.89 -10.30 11.54
CA ARG A 203 34.55 -9.25 10.76
C ARG A 203 35.09 -9.77 9.44
N GLY A 204 35.16 -8.89 8.44
CA GLY A 204 35.69 -9.20 7.12
C GLY A 204 34.77 -10.15 6.35
N THR A 205 35.35 -11.09 5.60
CA THR A 205 34.62 -12.03 4.75
C THR A 205 33.72 -13.00 5.54
N TYR A 206 33.97 -13.18 6.83
CA TYR A 206 33.20 -14.04 7.72
C TYR A 206 32.02 -13.34 8.38
N SER A 207 31.82 -12.04 8.11
CA SER A 207 30.67 -11.31 8.67
C SER A 207 29.34 -11.95 8.25
N THR A 208 28.48 -12.20 9.24
CA THR A 208 27.22 -12.94 9.08
C THR A 208 26.06 -12.11 9.63
N LEU A 209 24.93 -12.08 8.94
CA LEU A 209 23.70 -11.48 9.47
C LEU A 209 23.04 -12.42 10.48
N THR A 210 22.67 -11.92 11.65
CA THR A 210 21.95 -12.69 12.66
C THR A 210 20.99 -11.80 13.46
N CYS A 211 20.06 -12.44 14.16
CA CYS A 211 19.31 -11.78 15.23
C CYS A 211 20.16 -11.67 16.50
N TYR A 212 19.86 -10.67 17.33
CA TYR A 212 20.39 -10.56 18.69
C TYR A 212 20.04 -11.83 19.50
N PRO A 213 20.96 -12.37 20.32
CA PRO A 213 20.70 -13.58 21.08
C PRO A 213 19.41 -13.53 21.90
N GLY A 214 18.54 -14.53 21.73
CA GLY A 214 17.26 -14.63 22.42
C GLY A 214 16.12 -13.78 21.82
N LYS A 215 16.37 -13.05 20.73
CA LYS A 215 15.33 -12.33 19.98
C LYS A 215 15.13 -12.93 18.59
N GLY A 216 13.88 -12.90 18.12
CA GLY A 216 13.51 -13.21 16.73
C GLY A 216 12.99 -11.97 16.03
N LEU A 217 13.01 -11.99 14.70
CA LEU A 217 12.43 -10.97 13.84
C LEU A 217 10.90 -11.15 13.78
N GLU A 218 10.22 -10.78 14.86
CA GLU A 218 8.79 -11.08 15.09
C GLU A 218 7.86 -9.86 15.03
N HIS A 219 8.41 -8.65 14.94
CA HIS A 219 7.61 -7.42 14.83
C HIS A 219 6.70 -7.41 13.58
N ASN A 220 5.63 -6.61 13.61
CA ASN A 220 4.61 -6.53 12.57
C ASN A 220 5.08 -5.88 11.24
N TYR A 221 6.38 -5.81 11.01
CA TYR A 221 6.98 -5.20 9.83
C TYR A 221 8.13 -6.03 9.26
N SER A 222 8.31 -7.26 9.72
CA SER A 222 9.45 -8.11 9.40
C SER A 222 9.58 -8.39 7.90
N LEU A 223 8.47 -8.53 7.17
CA LEU A 223 8.49 -8.83 5.73
C LEU A 223 8.94 -7.64 4.89
N ASN A 224 8.91 -6.40 5.40
CA ASN A 224 9.54 -5.28 4.71
C ASN A 224 11.06 -5.47 4.57
N THR A 225 11.69 -6.26 5.45
CA THR A 225 13.10 -6.63 5.30
C THR A 225 13.35 -7.51 4.08
N VAL A 226 12.35 -8.31 3.67
CA VAL A 226 12.38 -9.09 2.43
C VAL A 226 12.25 -8.16 1.23
N ASP A 227 11.29 -7.22 1.27
CA ASP A 227 11.04 -6.29 0.16
C ASP A 227 12.26 -5.39 -0.14
N ILE A 228 12.95 -4.88 0.89
CA ILE A 228 14.11 -4.01 0.69
C ILE A 228 15.41 -4.76 0.42
N CYS A 229 15.44 -6.08 0.62
CA CYS A 229 16.64 -6.88 0.43
C CYS A 229 16.97 -6.93 -1.08
N PRO A 230 18.11 -6.39 -1.52
CA PRO A 230 18.41 -6.30 -2.96
C PRO A 230 18.79 -7.65 -3.60
N VAL A 231 18.83 -8.71 -2.80
CA VAL A 231 19.30 -10.07 -3.10
C VAL A 231 18.37 -11.07 -2.44
N GLY A 232 18.39 -12.33 -2.86
CA GLY A 232 17.55 -13.38 -2.25
C GLY A 232 18.07 -13.95 -0.93
N ALA A 233 18.65 -13.10 -0.07
CA ALA A 233 19.14 -13.50 1.25
C ALA A 233 18.01 -13.60 2.27
N LEU A 234 17.18 -12.56 2.38
CA LEU A 234 15.96 -12.59 3.20
C LEU A 234 14.79 -12.92 2.28
N THR A 235 14.07 -14.00 2.60
CA THR A 235 12.92 -14.48 1.81
C THR A 235 11.74 -14.72 2.73
N SER A 236 10.53 -14.49 2.22
CA SER A 236 9.30 -14.85 2.92
C SER A 236 9.23 -16.36 3.08
N THR A 237 9.09 -16.82 4.32
CA THR A 237 8.96 -18.25 4.63
C THR A 237 7.71 -18.84 3.97
N ASP A 238 6.64 -18.06 3.86
CA ASP A 238 5.40 -18.51 3.22
C ASP A 238 5.54 -18.56 1.69
N PHE A 239 6.13 -17.54 1.04
CA PHE A 239 6.15 -17.46 -0.42
C PHE A 239 7.26 -18.30 -1.08
N ARG A 240 8.40 -18.50 -0.40
CA ARG A 240 9.60 -19.06 -1.05
C ARG A 240 9.28 -20.37 -1.78
N PHE A 241 9.70 -20.43 -3.04
CA PHE A 241 9.57 -21.60 -3.92
C PHE A 241 8.14 -21.97 -4.33
N LYS A 242 7.11 -21.19 -3.98
CA LYS A 242 5.74 -21.42 -4.45
C LYS A 242 5.54 -20.98 -5.91
N MET A 243 6.17 -19.89 -6.34
CA MET A 243 6.04 -19.35 -7.69
C MET A 243 7.25 -18.49 -8.08
N ARG A 244 7.50 -18.31 -9.38
CA ARG A 244 8.49 -17.33 -9.88
C ARG A 244 7.81 -16.04 -10.29
N VAL A 245 8.47 -14.91 -10.04
CA VAL A 245 7.89 -13.58 -10.18
C VAL A 245 7.53 -13.18 -11.61
N TRP A 246 8.27 -13.68 -12.62
CA TRP A 246 7.94 -13.43 -14.03
C TRP A 246 6.64 -14.11 -14.50
N PHE A 247 6.08 -15.02 -13.70
CA PHE A 247 4.78 -15.62 -13.97
C PHE A 247 3.62 -14.89 -13.29
N LEU A 248 3.91 -14.03 -12.31
CA LEU A 248 2.89 -13.37 -11.51
C LEU A 248 2.44 -12.08 -12.20
N LYS A 249 1.13 -11.88 -12.25
CA LYS A 249 0.52 -10.60 -12.60
C LYS A 249 0.56 -9.70 -11.37
N ARG A 250 0.93 -8.44 -11.57
CA ARG A 250 0.85 -7.38 -10.55
C ARG A 250 -0.41 -6.56 -10.75
N THR A 251 -1.13 -6.34 -9.66
CA THR A 251 -2.33 -5.48 -9.65
C THR A 251 -2.27 -4.53 -8.46
N ASN A 252 -2.42 -3.23 -8.71
CA ASN A 252 -2.46 -2.22 -7.66
C ASN A 252 -3.75 -2.34 -6.84
N SER A 253 -3.61 -2.36 -5.52
CA SER A 253 -4.73 -2.44 -4.58
C SER A 253 -4.42 -1.65 -3.30
N ILE A 254 -5.26 -1.83 -2.27
CA ILE A 254 -5.22 -1.12 -0.99
C ILE A 254 -5.39 -2.13 0.14
N CYS A 255 -4.66 -1.93 1.24
CA CYS A 255 -4.82 -2.69 2.47
C CYS A 255 -6.10 -2.28 3.20
N THR A 256 -6.92 -3.26 3.61
CA THR A 256 -8.17 -3.02 4.33
C THR A 256 -8.04 -3.16 5.85
N GLU A 257 -6.83 -3.28 6.38
CA GLU A 257 -6.60 -3.55 7.80
C GLU A 257 -6.99 -2.40 8.74
N SER A 258 -6.86 -1.16 8.27
CA SER A 258 -7.12 0.03 9.06
C SER A 258 -7.37 1.25 8.17
N SER A 259 -7.77 2.36 8.78
CA SER A 259 -8.09 3.62 8.10
C SER A 259 -6.93 4.26 7.34
N ILE A 260 -5.70 3.74 7.49
CA ILE A 260 -4.54 4.21 6.73
C ILE A 260 -4.69 3.90 5.24
N GLY A 261 -5.26 2.74 4.91
CA GLY A 261 -5.41 2.31 3.52
C GLY A 261 -4.08 2.25 2.78
N ALA A 262 -3.07 1.56 3.34
CA ALA A 262 -1.74 1.44 2.75
C ALA A 262 -1.81 0.90 1.31
N ASN A 263 -1.03 1.46 0.39
CA ASN A 263 -1.03 1.01 -1.00
C ASN A 263 -0.27 -0.29 -1.18
N THR A 264 -0.83 -1.20 -1.98
CA THR A 264 -0.32 -2.56 -2.15
C THR A 264 -0.22 -2.95 -3.62
N GLU A 265 0.63 -3.92 -3.90
CA GLU A 265 0.62 -4.70 -5.13
C GLU A 265 0.26 -6.15 -4.79
N ILE A 266 -0.78 -6.65 -5.46
CA ILE A 266 -1.23 -8.04 -5.37
C ILE A 266 -0.54 -8.83 -6.47
N TRP A 267 0.12 -9.92 -6.08
CA TRP A 267 0.79 -10.84 -6.99
C TRP A 267 -0.05 -12.10 -7.17
N SER A 268 -0.68 -12.24 -8.32
CA SER A 268 -1.61 -13.33 -8.61
C SER A 268 -1.27 -14.08 -9.90
N ARG A 269 -1.71 -15.33 -9.97
CA ARG A 269 -1.68 -16.15 -11.19
C ARG A 269 -2.82 -17.17 -11.16
N GLU A 270 -3.48 -17.35 -12.31
CA GLU A 270 -4.53 -18.37 -12.47
C GLU A 270 -5.64 -18.27 -11.40
N GLY A 271 -6.02 -17.03 -11.05
CA GLY A 271 -7.04 -16.75 -10.05
C GLY A 271 -6.62 -16.95 -8.59
N LYS A 272 -5.36 -17.30 -8.32
CA LYS A 272 -4.81 -17.43 -6.97
C LYS A 272 -3.87 -16.27 -6.63
N ILE A 273 -3.98 -15.74 -5.42
CA ILE A 273 -3.04 -14.76 -4.85
C ILE A 273 -1.90 -15.52 -4.17
N TYR A 274 -0.66 -15.14 -4.45
CA TYR A 274 0.52 -15.78 -3.87
C TYR A 274 1.19 -14.92 -2.80
N ARG A 275 1.21 -13.59 -2.98
CA ARG A 275 1.75 -12.64 -2.00
C ARG A 275 1.19 -11.24 -2.23
N ILE A 276 1.30 -10.42 -1.18
CA ILE A 276 1.06 -8.97 -1.22
C ILE A 276 2.35 -8.25 -0.83
N THR A 277 2.72 -7.22 -1.60
CA THR A 277 3.86 -6.35 -1.32
C THR A 277 3.40 -4.89 -1.21
N PRO A 278 4.15 -4.02 -0.51
CA PRO A 278 3.85 -2.60 -0.47
C PRO A 278 4.06 -1.98 -1.85
N ARG A 279 3.18 -1.05 -2.21
CA ARG A 279 3.38 -0.13 -3.33
C ARG A 279 3.81 1.22 -2.79
N ARG A 280 4.78 1.86 -3.44
CA ARG A 280 5.27 3.16 -2.97
C ARG A 280 4.20 4.24 -3.10
N ASN A 281 3.86 4.89 -1.99
CA ASN A 281 3.10 6.14 -1.95
C ASN A 281 3.59 7.00 -0.78
N ASP A 282 4.33 8.05 -1.10
CA ASP A 282 5.00 8.91 -0.10
C ASP A 282 4.01 9.73 0.76
N ALA A 283 2.75 9.85 0.31
CA ALA A 283 1.66 10.49 1.04
C ALA A 283 0.89 9.54 1.98
N VAL A 284 1.11 8.22 1.90
CA VAL A 284 0.34 7.22 2.67
C VAL A 284 1.23 6.27 3.46
N ASN A 285 1.97 5.39 2.78
CA ASN A 285 2.73 4.32 3.43
C ASN A 285 4.23 4.34 3.14
N ASP A 286 4.72 5.37 2.45
CA ASP A 286 6.07 5.40 1.86
C ASP A 286 6.29 4.13 1.04
N THR A 287 7.06 3.16 1.54
CA THR A 287 7.35 1.87 0.90
C THR A 287 7.05 0.70 1.82
N TRP A 288 6.32 0.92 2.90
CA TRP A 288 6.15 -0.03 3.99
C TRP A 288 4.73 -0.58 4.04
N MET A 289 4.57 -1.73 4.69
CA MET A 289 3.29 -2.34 4.96
C MET A 289 3.41 -3.26 6.18
N THR A 290 2.34 -3.36 6.96
CA THR A 290 2.22 -4.31 8.08
C THR A 290 2.31 -5.76 7.60
N ASP A 291 2.84 -6.65 8.43
CA ASP A 291 2.87 -8.08 8.15
C ASP A 291 1.46 -8.67 8.23
N SER A 292 0.67 -8.26 9.22
CA SER A 292 -0.74 -8.63 9.37
C SER A 292 -1.59 -8.24 8.15
N GLY A 293 -1.38 -7.04 7.59
CA GLY A 293 -2.03 -6.61 6.34
C GLY A 293 -1.69 -7.49 5.12
N ARG A 294 -0.51 -8.13 5.10
CA ARG A 294 -0.12 -9.06 4.02
C ARG A 294 -0.80 -10.41 4.11
N GLU A 295 -1.39 -10.75 5.25
CA GLU A 295 -2.08 -12.03 5.45
C GLU A 295 -3.58 -11.94 5.15
N LEU A 296 -4.14 -10.74 5.00
CA LEU A 296 -5.58 -10.54 4.78
C LEU A 296 -6.13 -11.29 3.57
N PHE A 297 -5.33 -11.51 2.52
CA PHE A 297 -5.79 -12.27 1.35
C PHE A 297 -6.06 -13.74 1.66
N LYS A 298 -5.53 -14.30 2.75
CA LYS A 298 -5.81 -15.70 3.11
C LYS A 298 -7.31 -15.92 3.36
N ALA A 299 -8.03 -14.88 3.79
CA ALA A 299 -9.49 -14.94 3.92
C ALA A 299 -10.19 -15.20 2.58
N SER A 300 -9.62 -14.81 1.43
CA SER A 300 -10.24 -15.13 0.14
C SER A 300 -10.26 -16.62 -0.16
N GLU A 301 -9.36 -17.40 0.46
CA GLU A 301 -9.27 -18.85 0.35
C GLU A 301 -9.97 -19.58 1.52
N SER A 302 -10.72 -18.87 2.37
CA SER A 302 -11.44 -19.47 3.50
C SER A 302 -12.60 -20.36 3.02
N ASP A 303 -12.85 -21.46 3.74
CA ASP A 303 -14.00 -22.33 3.51
C ASP A 303 -15.34 -21.65 3.88
N ASP A 304 -15.29 -20.59 4.71
CA ASP A 304 -16.47 -19.83 5.14
C ASP A 304 -16.96 -18.83 4.08
N ARG A 305 -16.37 -18.79 2.88
CA ARG A 305 -16.78 -17.85 1.82
C ARG A 305 -18.22 -18.11 1.37
N LEU A 306 -19.01 -17.05 1.30
CA LEU A 306 -20.35 -17.12 0.71
C LEU A 306 -20.25 -17.18 -0.82
N THR A 307 -20.79 -18.24 -1.40
CA THR A 307 -20.61 -18.58 -2.82
C THR A 307 -21.92 -18.60 -3.62
N HIS A 308 -23.06 -18.39 -2.97
CA HIS A 308 -24.37 -18.44 -3.60
C HIS A 308 -25.31 -17.38 -3.03
N TYR A 309 -26.13 -16.78 -3.89
CA TYR A 309 -27.27 -15.99 -3.45
C TYR A 309 -28.36 -16.93 -2.94
N THR A 310 -28.97 -16.61 -1.81
CA THR A 310 -30.03 -17.45 -1.24
C THR A 310 -31.24 -16.67 -0.77
N ILE A 311 -32.42 -17.25 -0.94
CA ILE A 311 -33.67 -16.84 -0.31
C ILE A 311 -34.17 -18.02 0.53
N GLU A 312 -34.32 -17.83 1.84
CA GLU A 312 -34.70 -18.88 2.81
C GLU A 312 -33.82 -20.14 2.67
N GLY A 313 -32.51 -19.93 2.48
CA GLY A 313 -31.54 -21.01 2.28
C GLY A 313 -31.54 -21.68 0.90
N VAL A 314 -32.44 -21.28 -0.01
CA VAL A 314 -32.53 -21.85 -1.37
C VAL A 314 -31.71 -21.00 -2.34
N HIS A 315 -30.85 -21.64 -3.15
CA HIS A 315 -30.03 -20.96 -4.15
C HIS A 315 -30.88 -20.26 -5.21
N LYS A 316 -30.52 -19.01 -5.51
CA LYS A 316 -31.23 -18.11 -6.43
C LYS A 316 -30.27 -17.32 -7.30
N THR A 317 -30.82 -16.67 -8.33
CA THR A 317 -30.08 -15.70 -9.13
C THR A 317 -29.92 -14.39 -8.36
N ASP A 318 -28.93 -13.60 -8.75
CA ASP A 318 -28.71 -12.25 -8.22
C ASP A 318 -29.93 -11.33 -8.47
N ALA A 319 -30.61 -11.49 -9.61
CA ALA A 319 -31.82 -10.73 -9.94
C ALA A 319 -33.02 -11.11 -9.06
N GLU A 320 -33.29 -12.40 -8.85
CA GLU A 320 -34.37 -12.84 -7.95
C GLU A 320 -34.11 -12.39 -6.51
N THR A 321 -32.86 -12.49 -6.05
CA THR A 321 -32.45 -12.12 -4.70
C THR A 321 -32.55 -10.62 -4.48
N ALA A 322 -32.13 -9.81 -5.45
CA ALA A 322 -32.29 -8.36 -5.42
C ALA A 322 -33.77 -7.94 -5.37
N GLN A 323 -34.62 -8.57 -6.17
CA GLN A 323 -36.07 -8.28 -6.15
C GLN A 323 -36.69 -8.63 -4.80
N ALA A 324 -36.39 -9.81 -4.26
CA ALA A 324 -36.92 -10.21 -2.96
C ALA A 324 -36.42 -9.31 -1.82
N ALA A 325 -35.17 -8.85 -1.87
CA ALA A 325 -34.63 -7.89 -0.92
C ALA A 325 -35.37 -6.54 -1.00
N ALA A 326 -35.64 -6.04 -2.22
CA ALA A 326 -36.42 -4.83 -2.42
C ALA A 326 -37.86 -4.98 -1.92
N ASP A 327 -38.50 -6.13 -2.17
CA ASP A 327 -39.88 -6.40 -1.73
C ASP A 327 -40.00 -6.42 -0.20
N LEU A 328 -39.02 -6.98 0.52
CA LEU A 328 -38.96 -6.90 1.98
C LEU A 328 -38.82 -5.45 2.44
N MET A 329 -37.92 -4.68 1.83
CA MET A 329 -37.68 -3.28 2.20
C MET A 329 -38.86 -2.35 1.88
N LYS A 330 -39.72 -2.69 0.90
CA LYS A 330 -40.95 -1.94 0.59
C LYS A 330 -42.02 -2.03 1.68
N THR A 331 -41.93 -3.01 2.58
CA THR A 331 -42.92 -3.18 3.67
C THR A 331 -42.87 -2.07 4.72
N GLY A 332 -41.83 -1.22 4.70
CA GLY A 332 -41.62 -0.13 5.66
C GLY A 332 -40.82 -0.57 6.89
N ASP A 333 -40.49 0.37 7.78
CA ASP A 333 -39.79 0.10 9.05
C ASP A 333 -38.46 -0.67 8.88
N VAL A 334 -37.61 -0.14 7.99
CA VAL A 334 -36.32 -0.73 7.64
C VAL A 334 -35.19 -0.08 8.43
N ALA A 335 -34.27 -0.88 8.94
CA ALA A 335 -32.98 -0.42 9.44
C ALA A 335 -31.85 -1.01 8.58
N LEU A 336 -30.86 -0.17 8.23
CA LEU A 336 -29.68 -0.57 7.47
C LEU A 336 -28.43 -0.39 8.34
N ILE A 337 -27.75 -1.50 8.60
CA ILE A 337 -26.42 -1.54 9.21
C ILE A 337 -25.40 -1.64 8.07
N GLY A 338 -24.81 -0.50 7.73
CA GLY A 338 -23.76 -0.40 6.71
C GLY A 338 -22.38 -0.79 7.27
N SER A 339 -21.39 -0.90 6.38
CA SER A 339 -20.01 -1.18 6.78
C SER A 339 -19.04 -0.13 6.25
N ALA A 340 -18.12 0.29 7.12
CA ALA A 340 -16.97 1.11 6.73
C ALA A 340 -15.88 0.29 6.01
N ASN A 341 -16.08 -1.02 5.83
CA ASN A 341 -15.26 -1.88 4.96
C ASN A 341 -15.77 -1.93 3.51
N SER A 342 -16.99 -1.45 3.26
CA SER A 342 -17.54 -1.32 1.91
C SER A 342 -16.86 -0.18 1.14
N SER A 343 -16.79 -0.31 -0.18
CA SER A 343 -16.19 0.72 -1.04
C SER A 343 -17.04 1.98 -1.09
N VAL A 344 -16.47 3.08 -1.59
CA VAL A 344 -17.22 4.35 -1.77
C VAL A 344 -18.44 4.11 -2.67
N GLU A 345 -18.29 3.28 -3.70
CA GLU A 345 -19.37 2.96 -4.62
C GLU A 345 -20.49 2.18 -3.95
N GLU A 346 -20.15 1.20 -3.11
CA GLU A 346 -21.14 0.41 -2.36
C GLU A 346 -21.88 1.26 -1.33
N GLN A 347 -21.16 2.07 -0.57
CA GLN A 347 -21.72 3.01 0.39
C GLN A 347 -22.69 4.01 -0.26
N PHE A 348 -22.38 4.46 -1.47
CA PHE A 348 -23.30 5.30 -2.26
C PHE A 348 -24.62 4.57 -2.59
N PHE A 349 -24.56 3.31 -3.03
CA PHE A 349 -25.80 2.57 -3.28
C PHE A 349 -26.56 2.21 -2.01
N TYR A 350 -25.88 1.92 -0.89
CA TYR A 350 -26.55 1.76 0.40
C TYR A 350 -27.28 3.03 0.82
N ARG A 351 -26.69 4.21 0.58
CA ARG A 351 -27.36 5.49 0.82
C ARG A 351 -28.61 5.64 -0.04
N MET A 352 -28.52 5.31 -1.34
CA MET A 352 -29.68 5.35 -2.23
C MET A 352 -30.79 4.39 -1.83
N ILE A 353 -30.45 3.18 -1.37
CA ILE A 353 -31.40 2.21 -0.83
C ILE A 353 -32.12 2.83 0.37
N ALA A 354 -31.36 3.34 1.35
CA ALA A 354 -31.91 3.94 2.55
C ALA A 354 -32.83 5.13 2.25
N ASP A 355 -32.45 6.00 1.32
CA ASP A 355 -33.27 7.13 0.88
C ASP A 355 -34.59 6.69 0.22
N ARG A 356 -34.59 5.60 -0.54
CA ARG A 356 -35.79 5.10 -1.24
C ARG A 356 -36.77 4.37 -0.31
N CYS A 357 -36.28 3.62 0.68
CA CYS A 357 -37.15 2.92 1.64
C CYS A 357 -37.37 3.68 2.95
N GLY A 358 -36.73 4.83 3.14
CA GLY A 358 -36.81 5.62 4.37
C GLY A 358 -36.14 4.93 5.56
N ALA A 359 -35.11 4.12 5.32
CA ALA A 359 -34.45 3.34 6.37
C ALA A 359 -33.64 4.23 7.33
N SER A 360 -33.63 3.86 8.61
CA SER A 360 -32.59 4.35 9.53
C SER A 360 -31.25 3.71 9.16
N VAL A 361 -30.17 4.50 9.19
CA VAL A 361 -28.83 4.02 8.85
C VAL A 361 -27.94 4.06 10.08
N SER A 362 -27.25 2.97 10.35
CA SER A 362 -26.22 2.88 11.39
C SER A 362 -24.98 2.19 10.83
N LEU A 363 -23.81 2.56 11.32
CA LEU A 363 -22.55 1.85 11.09
C LEU A 363 -22.02 1.41 12.46
N VAL A 364 -21.04 0.51 12.42
CA VAL A 364 -20.33 0.01 13.61
C VAL A 364 -18.89 0.48 13.52
N ASN A 365 -18.34 1.01 14.62
CA ASN A 365 -16.92 1.29 14.70
C ASN A 365 -16.12 0.02 15.03
N HIS A 366 -14.96 -0.15 14.41
CA HIS A 366 -14.05 -1.25 14.73
C HIS A 366 -12.75 -0.62 15.21
N ILE A 367 -12.52 -0.65 16.52
CA ILE A 367 -11.36 0.03 17.13
C ILE A 367 -10.41 -1.01 17.72
N GLY A 368 -9.11 -0.81 17.50
CA GLY A 368 -8.04 -1.60 18.11
C GLY A 368 -6.86 -0.72 18.53
N SER A 369 -5.76 -1.35 18.95
CA SER A 369 -4.54 -0.62 19.31
C SER A 369 -3.77 -0.17 18.07
N GLY A 370 -3.45 1.11 17.93
CA GLY A 370 -2.51 1.59 16.91
C GLY A 370 -1.06 1.25 17.24
N ASP A 371 -0.18 1.31 16.24
CA ASP A 371 1.27 1.10 16.41
C ASP A 371 2.12 2.36 16.13
N GLY A 372 1.48 3.48 15.82
CA GLY A 372 2.16 4.74 15.49
C GLY A 372 2.92 4.74 14.16
N ILE A 373 2.79 3.68 13.34
CA ILE A 373 3.45 3.56 12.04
C ILE A 373 2.39 3.41 10.94
N LEU A 374 1.89 2.19 10.70
CA LEU A 374 0.96 1.85 9.62
C LEU A 374 -0.20 0.95 10.08
N LEU A 375 -0.41 0.82 11.39
CA LEU A 375 -1.61 0.27 11.97
C LEU A 375 -2.32 1.36 12.76
N SER A 376 -3.46 1.82 12.24
CA SER A 376 -4.30 2.81 12.91
C SER A 376 -5.25 2.16 13.92
N GLU A 377 -5.71 2.93 14.90
CA GLU A 377 -6.74 2.53 15.86
C GLU A 377 -8.05 2.18 15.16
N GLU A 378 -8.46 2.95 14.15
CA GLU A 378 -9.64 2.68 13.33
C GLU A 378 -9.35 1.55 12.34
N ARG A 379 -10.06 0.44 12.48
CA ARG A 379 -9.83 -0.84 11.76
C ARG A 379 -10.63 -0.97 10.48
N THR A 380 -11.24 0.12 10.01
CA THR A 380 -11.94 0.16 8.73
C THR A 380 -11.29 1.12 7.75
N ALA A 381 -11.17 0.70 6.50
CA ALA A 381 -10.44 1.46 5.49
C ALA A 381 -11.20 2.65 4.91
N ASN A 382 -12.53 2.72 5.12
CA ASN A 382 -13.40 3.63 4.38
C ASN A 382 -14.49 4.31 5.21
N LEU A 383 -14.21 4.58 6.50
CA LEU A 383 -15.12 5.36 7.34
C LEU A 383 -15.33 6.78 6.78
N ARG A 384 -14.28 7.43 6.26
CA ARG A 384 -14.40 8.77 5.62
C ARG A 384 -15.27 8.72 4.36
N GLY A 385 -15.23 7.62 3.61
CA GLY A 385 -16.10 7.43 2.46
C GLY A 385 -17.58 7.46 2.85
N ALA A 386 -17.93 6.87 4.00
CA ALA A 386 -19.31 6.84 4.48
C ALA A 386 -19.80 8.24 4.89
N LEU A 387 -18.92 9.07 5.46
CA LEU A 387 -19.20 10.48 5.77
C LEU A 387 -19.37 11.31 4.49
N LEU A 388 -18.44 11.19 3.53
CA LEU A 388 -18.46 11.96 2.28
C LEU A 388 -19.64 11.60 1.37
N ASN A 389 -20.08 10.34 1.39
CA ASN A 389 -21.30 9.90 0.70
C ASN A 389 -22.59 10.32 1.44
N GLY A 390 -22.49 10.89 2.64
CA GLY A 390 -23.64 11.19 3.49
C GLY A 390 -24.40 9.96 3.97
N LEU A 391 -23.80 8.76 3.92
CA LEU A 391 -24.38 7.54 4.48
C LEU A 391 -24.54 7.69 5.99
N ILE A 392 -23.56 8.33 6.63
CA ILE A 392 -23.59 8.75 8.03
C ILE A 392 -23.21 10.23 8.14
N THR A 393 -23.69 10.88 9.19
CA THR A 393 -23.34 12.27 9.52
C THR A 393 -22.59 12.39 10.85
N GLN A 394 -22.57 11.31 11.64
CA GLN A 394 -21.89 11.20 12.92
C GLN A 394 -21.04 9.93 12.95
N LEU A 395 -20.02 9.92 13.81
CA LEU A 395 -19.17 8.74 13.96
C LEU A 395 -19.96 7.58 14.58
N PRO A 396 -19.76 6.34 14.11
CA PRO A 396 -20.49 5.19 14.61
C PRO A 396 -20.07 4.81 16.03
N GLU A 397 -20.99 4.18 16.75
CA GLU A 397 -20.75 3.56 18.05
C GLU A 397 -20.32 2.09 17.90
N ALA A 398 -19.82 1.50 18.98
CA ALA A 398 -19.40 0.09 19.00
C ALA A 398 -20.58 -0.87 19.14
N GLU A 399 -21.66 -0.43 19.77
CA GLU A 399 -22.80 -1.26 20.14
C GLU A 399 -24.07 -0.74 19.48
N LEU A 400 -24.98 -1.65 19.11
CA LEU A 400 -26.24 -1.32 18.44
C LEU A 400 -27.42 -1.33 19.41
N SER A 401 -27.20 -0.84 20.64
CA SER A 401 -28.18 -0.93 21.73
C SER A 401 -29.50 -0.20 21.44
N LEU A 402 -29.44 0.97 20.78
CA LEU A 402 -30.64 1.71 20.38
C LEU A 402 -31.47 0.90 19.39
N LEU A 403 -30.82 0.38 18.34
CA LEU A 403 -31.47 -0.43 17.32
C LEU A 403 -32.02 -1.76 17.90
N ALA A 404 -31.32 -2.38 18.85
CA ALA A 404 -31.85 -3.54 19.57
C ALA A 404 -33.16 -3.21 20.31
N GLY A 405 -33.26 -2.01 20.89
CA GLY A 405 -34.48 -1.51 21.52
C GLY A 405 -35.63 -1.30 20.52
N GLU A 406 -35.34 -0.74 19.34
CA GLU A 406 -36.31 -0.53 18.26
C GLU A 406 -36.82 -1.84 17.65
N ILE A 407 -35.94 -2.83 17.49
CA ILE A 407 -36.33 -4.19 17.08
C ILE A 407 -37.24 -4.82 18.15
N ASN A 408 -36.90 -4.66 19.42
CA ASN A 408 -37.68 -5.26 20.49
C ASN A 408 -39.07 -4.60 20.66
N SER A 409 -39.19 -3.31 20.39
CA SER A 409 -40.48 -2.59 20.41
C SER A 409 -41.34 -2.87 19.17
N GLY A 410 -40.78 -3.49 18.14
CA GLY A 410 -41.44 -3.75 16.85
C GLY A 410 -41.47 -2.53 15.93
N ALA A 411 -40.67 -1.49 16.22
CA ALA A 411 -40.54 -0.31 15.37
C ALA A 411 -39.71 -0.57 14.10
N ILE A 412 -38.96 -1.68 14.06
CA ILE A 412 -38.24 -2.17 12.88
C ILE A 412 -38.73 -3.58 12.58
N ASN A 413 -39.14 -3.81 11.34
CA ASN A 413 -39.60 -5.12 10.87
C ASN A 413 -38.59 -5.80 9.92
N THR A 414 -37.72 -5.01 9.28
CA THR A 414 -36.75 -5.47 8.28
C THR A 414 -35.39 -4.89 8.61
N LEU A 415 -34.38 -5.76 8.72
CA LEU A 415 -33.00 -5.40 9.04
C LEU A 415 -32.08 -5.82 7.88
N VAL A 416 -31.34 -4.85 7.36
CA VAL A 416 -30.31 -5.05 6.35
C VAL A 416 -28.96 -4.97 7.04
N VAL A 417 -28.15 -6.02 6.94
CA VAL A 417 -26.83 -6.10 7.59
C VAL A 417 -25.75 -6.28 6.55
N VAL A 418 -24.76 -5.40 6.54
CA VAL A 418 -23.63 -5.44 5.61
C VAL A 418 -22.35 -5.82 6.34
N ASN A 419 -21.84 -7.01 6.07
CA ASN A 419 -20.52 -7.52 6.47
C ASN A 419 -20.22 -7.39 7.98
N GLU A 420 -21.26 -7.42 8.81
CA GLU A 420 -21.17 -7.36 10.27
C GLU A 420 -21.76 -8.62 10.92
N ASP A 421 -21.25 -8.96 12.10
CA ASP A 421 -21.83 -9.97 12.98
C ASP A 421 -22.52 -9.29 14.17
N VAL A 422 -23.76 -8.85 13.96
CA VAL A 422 -24.50 -8.04 14.93
C VAL A 422 -24.81 -8.76 16.24
N THR A 423 -24.66 -10.08 16.27
CA THR A 423 -24.78 -10.89 17.50
C THR A 423 -23.70 -10.60 18.52
N LYS A 424 -22.55 -10.06 18.05
CA LYS A 424 -21.45 -9.60 18.89
C LYS A 424 -21.55 -8.11 19.25
N LEU A 425 -22.60 -7.42 18.77
CA LEU A 425 -22.77 -5.97 18.84
C LEU A 425 -24.11 -5.60 19.52
N GLY A 426 -24.59 -6.46 20.42
CA GLY A 426 -25.77 -6.21 21.24
C GLY A 426 -27.11 -6.69 20.66
N ILE A 427 -27.18 -7.18 19.41
CA ILE A 427 -28.42 -7.71 18.82
C ILE A 427 -28.45 -9.24 18.94
N SER A 428 -29.16 -9.77 19.94
CA SER A 428 -29.23 -11.21 20.17
C SER A 428 -29.96 -11.98 19.06
N ALA A 429 -29.72 -13.29 18.98
CA ALA A 429 -30.40 -14.17 18.03
C ALA A 429 -31.94 -14.16 18.19
N ASP A 430 -32.44 -13.99 19.42
CA ASP A 430 -33.88 -13.88 19.69
C ASP A 430 -34.48 -12.60 19.10
N LEU A 431 -33.73 -11.51 19.04
CA LEU A 431 -34.15 -10.26 18.39
C LEU A 431 -34.11 -10.41 16.87
N LEU A 432 -33.06 -11.06 16.34
CA LEU A 432 -32.96 -11.36 14.91
C LEU A 432 -34.15 -12.18 14.40
N ALA A 433 -34.66 -13.12 15.20
CA ALA A 433 -35.83 -13.93 14.84
C ALA A 433 -37.15 -13.12 14.74
N LYS A 434 -37.20 -11.90 15.28
CA LYS A 434 -38.39 -11.02 15.24
C LYS A 434 -38.49 -10.19 13.96
N VAL A 435 -37.41 -10.11 13.16
CA VAL A 435 -37.31 -9.26 11.98
C VAL A 435 -37.00 -10.07 10.73
N LYS A 436 -37.30 -9.50 9.56
CA LYS A 436 -36.85 -10.01 8.27
C LYS A 436 -35.42 -9.54 8.01
N LEU A 437 -34.55 -10.46 7.61
CA LEU A 437 -33.11 -10.22 7.53
C LEU A 437 -32.60 -10.34 6.11
N VAL A 438 -31.92 -9.29 5.65
CA VAL A 438 -31.13 -9.28 4.41
C VAL A 438 -29.68 -9.10 4.77
N TYR A 439 -28.84 -10.10 4.48
CA TYR A 439 -27.41 -10.07 4.76
C TYR A 439 -26.60 -9.90 3.49
N PHE A 440 -25.73 -8.89 3.46
CA PHE A 440 -24.65 -8.76 2.47
C PHE A 440 -23.33 -9.09 3.15
N GLY A 441 -22.48 -9.89 2.54
CA GLY A 441 -21.19 -10.18 3.17
C GLY A 441 -20.32 -11.16 2.40
N THR A 442 -19.05 -11.20 2.76
CA THR A 442 -18.03 -12.01 2.08
C THR A 442 -17.94 -13.43 2.65
N HIS A 443 -18.24 -13.58 3.95
CA HIS A 443 -18.09 -14.82 4.71
C HIS A 443 -19.35 -15.13 5.51
N ALA A 444 -19.58 -16.41 5.78
CA ALA A 444 -20.64 -16.87 6.65
C ALA A 444 -20.35 -16.47 8.10
N ASN A 445 -21.39 -16.03 8.80
CA ASN A 445 -21.35 -15.72 10.23
C ASN A 445 -22.71 -16.06 10.88
N ALA A 446 -22.89 -15.73 12.16
CA ALA A 446 -24.14 -16.03 12.86
C ALA A 446 -25.37 -15.36 12.22
N VAL A 447 -25.19 -14.18 11.60
CA VAL A 447 -26.27 -13.43 10.94
C VAL A 447 -26.64 -14.08 9.62
N SER A 448 -25.66 -14.44 8.78
CA SER A 448 -25.93 -15.05 7.47
C SER A 448 -26.64 -16.41 7.59
N GLN A 449 -26.45 -17.13 8.70
CA GLN A 449 -27.09 -18.41 8.96
C GLN A 449 -28.60 -18.29 9.24
N VAL A 450 -29.04 -17.16 9.78
CA VAL A 450 -30.46 -16.90 10.13
C VAL A 450 -31.13 -15.91 9.17
N ALA A 451 -30.39 -15.39 8.19
CA ALA A 451 -30.90 -14.41 7.25
C ALA A 451 -31.93 -15.01 6.30
N ASN A 452 -33.04 -14.28 6.07
CA ASN A 452 -34.03 -14.64 5.07
C ASN A 452 -33.46 -14.52 3.65
N ILE A 453 -32.57 -13.56 3.44
CA ILE A 453 -31.90 -13.32 2.16
C ILE A 453 -30.41 -13.15 2.40
N VAL A 454 -29.59 -13.86 1.62
CA VAL A 454 -28.13 -13.73 1.64
C VAL A 454 -27.65 -13.32 0.25
N CYS A 455 -26.95 -12.20 0.21
CA CYS A 455 -26.30 -11.62 -0.94
C CYS A 455 -24.77 -11.69 -0.74
N PRO A 456 -24.07 -12.69 -1.29
CA PRO A 456 -22.62 -12.75 -1.25
C PRO A 456 -21.98 -11.51 -1.89
N SER A 457 -20.99 -10.97 -1.19
CA SER A 457 -20.17 -9.83 -1.59
C SER A 457 -18.80 -10.28 -2.07
N LEU A 458 -18.19 -9.51 -2.97
CA LEU A 458 -16.82 -9.74 -3.42
C LEU A 458 -15.82 -9.06 -2.48
N MET A 459 -14.65 -9.67 -2.29
CA MET A 459 -13.56 -9.07 -1.51
C MET A 459 -12.86 -7.96 -2.31
N VAL A 460 -12.06 -7.13 -1.64
CA VAL A 460 -11.27 -6.03 -2.26
C VAL A 460 -10.36 -6.51 -3.40
N TYR A 461 -9.93 -7.78 -3.39
CA TYR A 461 -9.08 -8.37 -4.43
C TYR A 461 -9.86 -8.89 -5.65
N GLU A 462 -11.18 -8.95 -5.56
CA GLU A 462 -12.07 -9.59 -6.55
C GLU A 462 -12.93 -8.58 -7.32
N LYS A 463 -12.91 -7.31 -6.89
CA LYS A 463 -13.67 -6.22 -7.49
C LYS A 463 -12.82 -4.96 -7.66
N ASP A 464 -13.27 -4.08 -8.54
CA ASP A 464 -12.74 -2.74 -8.65
C ASP A 464 -13.51 -1.83 -7.68
N GLY A 465 -12.84 -0.82 -7.12
CA GLY A 465 -13.50 0.13 -6.23
C GLY A 465 -12.55 1.20 -5.72
N SER A 466 -13.01 1.94 -4.72
CA SER A 466 -12.23 2.98 -4.07
C SER A 466 -12.53 3.10 -2.58
N PHE A 467 -11.55 3.64 -1.86
CA PHE A 467 -11.63 3.95 -0.43
C PHE A 467 -11.10 5.36 -0.16
N VAL A 468 -11.64 6.00 0.87
CA VAL A 468 -11.15 7.26 1.41
C VAL A 468 -10.52 7.01 2.77
N ASN A 469 -9.22 7.24 2.85
CA ASN A 469 -8.43 6.94 4.04
C ASN A 469 -8.52 8.03 5.12
N GLN A 470 -7.75 7.85 6.20
CA GLN A 470 -7.74 8.71 7.38
C GLN A 470 -7.46 10.20 7.09
N SER A 471 -6.73 10.50 6.01
CA SER A 471 -6.34 11.85 5.60
C SER A 471 -7.26 12.41 4.50
N PHE A 472 -8.46 11.86 4.35
CA PHE A 472 -9.41 12.23 3.28
C PHE A 472 -8.82 12.06 1.88
N ARG A 473 -7.92 11.09 1.70
CA ARG A 473 -7.37 10.76 0.38
C ARG A 473 -8.17 9.63 -0.25
N LEU A 474 -8.80 9.93 -1.37
CA LEU A 474 -9.46 8.97 -2.24
C LEU A 474 -8.43 8.15 -3.00
N GLN A 475 -8.52 6.83 -2.90
CA GLN A 475 -7.60 5.90 -3.51
C GLN A 475 -8.38 4.79 -4.22
N LYS A 476 -7.91 4.36 -5.40
CA LYS A 476 -8.53 3.27 -6.16
C LYS A 476 -7.79 1.94 -5.96
N PHE A 477 -8.55 0.85 -6.03
CA PHE A 477 -8.03 -0.52 -6.07
C PHE A 477 -8.66 -1.28 -7.24
N LYS A 478 -7.97 -2.30 -7.73
CA LYS A 478 -8.41 -3.12 -8.87
C LYS A 478 -8.54 -4.59 -8.50
N ALA A 479 -9.46 -5.29 -9.17
CA ALA A 479 -9.61 -6.73 -9.10
C ALA A 479 -8.33 -7.43 -9.59
N ALA A 480 -7.72 -8.20 -8.70
CA ALA A 480 -6.50 -8.97 -8.96
C ALA A 480 -6.79 -10.43 -9.35
N VAL A 481 -7.91 -10.97 -8.87
CA VAL A 481 -8.38 -12.34 -9.11
C VAL A 481 -9.89 -12.32 -9.37
N PRO A 482 -10.46 -13.31 -10.06
CA PRO A 482 -11.92 -13.42 -10.16
C PRO A 482 -12.52 -13.79 -8.81
N GLY A 483 -13.73 -13.31 -8.54
CA GLY A 483 -14.53 -13.75 -7.41
C GLY A 483 -15.11 -15.17 -7.58
N PRO A 484 -15.85 -15.67 -6.57
CA PRO A 484 -16.52 -16.96 -6.66
C PRO A 484 -17.47 -17.03 -7.87
N CYS A 485 -17.58 -18.21 -8.47
CA CYS A 485 -18.38 -18.40 -9.68
C CYS A 485 -19.85 -18.02 -9.44
N GLY A 486 -20.44 -17.26 -10.37
CA GLY A 486 -21.82 -16.81 -10.28
C GLY A 486 -22.05 -15.54 -9.45
N ILE A 487 -21.06 -15.11 -8.66
CA ILE A 487 -21.16 -13.89 -7.85
C ILE A 487 -20.83 -12.67 -8.71
N GLN A 488 -21.74 -11.70 -8.72
CA GLN A 488 -21.59 -10.44 -9.42
C GLN A 488 -20.93 -9.39 -8.52
N SER A 489 -20.44 -8.30 -9.13
CA SER A 489 -20.00 -7.14 -8.37
C SER A 489 -21.14 -6.60 -7.51
N ASP A 490 -20.85 -6.24 -6.27
CA ASP A 490 -21.81 -5.72 -5.29
C ASP A 490 -22.67 -4.59 -5.86
N ILE A 491 -22.03 -3.60 -6.50
CA ILE A 491 -22.71 -2.44 -7.11
C ILE A 491 -23.78 -2.84 -8.14
N THR A 492 -23.61 -3.97 -8.84
CA THR A 492 -24.60 -4.46 -9.81
C THR A 492 -25.84 -5.00 -9.10
N VAL A 493 -25.67 -5.70 -7.98
CA VAL A 493 -26.78 -6.23 -7.18
C VAL A 493 -27.48 -5.09 -6.45
N LEU A 494 -26.72 -4.15 -5.89
CA LEU A 494 -27.27 -2.98 -5.20
C LEU A 494 -28.06 -2.07 -6.15
N GLU A 495 -27.59 -1.85 -7.37
CA GLU A 495 -28.35 -1.12 -8.40
C GLU A 495 -29.68 -1.81 -8.73
N LYS A 496 -29.71 -3.15 -8.78
CA LYS A 496 -30.96 -3.89 -8.99
C LYS A 496 -31.95 -3.64 -7.86
N ILE A 497 -31.48 -3.63 -6.60
CA ILE A 497 -32.32 -3.32 -5.44
C ILE A 497 -32.83 -1.88 -5.50
N VAL A 498 -31.94 -0.92 -5.76
CA VAL A 498 -32.29 0.50 -5.90
C VAL A 498 -33.37 0.67 -6.97
N ALA A 499 -33.16 0.11 -8.17
CA ALA A 499 -34.12 0.20 -9.27
C ALA A 499 -35.47 -0.43 -8.89
N SER A 500 -35.47 -1.64 -8.32
CA SER A 500 -36.70 -2.31 -7.87
C SER A 500 -37.44 -1.54 -6.77
N LEU A 501 -36.74 -0.86 -5.86
CA LEU A 501 -37.36 0.02 -4.86
C LEU A 501 -38.07 1.24 -5.47
N GLY A 502 -37.59 1.74 -6.61
CA GLY A 502 -38.22 2.86 -7.32
C GLY A 502 -39.15 2.45 -8.45
N ASP A 503 -39.47 1.16 -8.59
CA ASP A 503 -40.24 0.60 -9.72
C ASP A 503 -39.62 0.93 -11.10
N GLU A 504 -38.29 1.05 -11.14
CA GLU A 504 -37.48 1.35 -12.32
C GLU A 504 -36.82 0.08 -12.88
N LYS A 505 -36.36 0.15 -14.13
CA LYS A 505 -35.54 -0.93 -14.71
C LYS A 505 -34.07 -0.76 -14.30
N PRO A 506 -33.38 -1.83 -13.86
CA PRO A 506 -31.98 -1.74 -13.50
C PRO A 506 -31.13 -1.36 -14.72
N THR A 507 -30.18 -0.45 -14.50
CA THR A 507 -29.21 -0.09 -15.53
C THR A 507 -28.01 -1.04 -15.46
N ALA A 508 -27.44 -1.39 -16.61
CA ALA A 508 -26.18 -2.12 -16.64
C ALA A 508 -25.08 -1.25 -16.02
N LEU A 509 -24.56 -1.66 -14.87
CA LEU A 509 -23.63 -0.87 -14.09
C LEU A 509 -22.19 -1.32 -14.34
N THR A 510 -21.35 -0.38 -14.72
CA THR A 510 -19.88 -0.50 -14.65
C THR A 510 -19.36 0.46 -13.58
N ILE A 511 -18.11 0.30 -13.16
CA ILE A 511 -17.53 1.23 -12.19
C ILE A 511 -17.52 2.69 -12.68
N ASP A 512 -17.33 2.90 -13.99
CA ASP A 512 -17.36 4.24 -14.58
C ASP A 512 -18.76 4.85 -14.55
N VAL A 513 -19.80 4.05 -14.81
CA VAL A 513 -21.20 4.49 -14.73
C VAL A 513 -21.59 4.78 -13.27
N ALA A 514 -21.12 3.97 -12.32
CA ALA A 514 -21.30 4.24 -10.90
C ALA A 514 -20.69 5.60 -10.51
N TRP A 515 -19.46 5.86 -10.96
CA TRP A 515 -18.76 7.11 -10.66
C TRP A 515 -19.37 8.35 -11.32
N GLN A 516 -19.97 8.22 -12.51
CA GLN A 516 -20.76 9.31 -13.09
C GLN A 516 -21.89 9.72 -12.15
N ARG A 517 -22.65 8.75 -11.63
CA ARG A 517 -23.75 9.01 -10.70
C ARG A 517 -23.28 9.55 -9.35
N ILE A 518 -22.16 9.03 -8.84
CA ILE A 518 -21.56 9.51 -7.59
C ILE A 518 -21.18 10.98 -7.74
N ALA A 519 -20.42 11.34 -8.79
CA ALA A 519 -19.98 12.70 -9.03
C ALA A 519 -21.14 13.68 -9.32
N GLU A 520 -22.24 13.20 -9.92
CA GLU A 520 -23.44 14.01 -10.16
C GLU A 520 -24.25 14.29 -8.87
N LYS A 521 -24.31 13.33 -7.94
CA LYS A 521 -25.15 13.44 -6.75
C LYS A 521 -24.41 13.94 -5.52
N MET A 522 -23.12 13.64 -5.41
CA MET A 522 -22.32 13.88 -4.21
C MET A 522 -21.31 14.99 -4.49
N SER A 523 -21.50 16.16 -3.88
CA SER A 523 -20.62 17.32 -4.06
C SER A 523 -19.16 17.04 -3.69
N ALA A 524 -18.92 16.17 -2.70
CA ALA A 524 -17.58 15.75 -2.28
C ALA A 524 -16.76 15.06 -3.39
N PHE A 525 -17.43 14.56 -4.44
CA PHE A 525 -16.82 13.82 -5.54
C PHE A 525 -17.03 14.49 -6.91
N GLU A 526 -17.48 15.75 -6.92
CA GLU A 526 -17.78 16.48 -8.14
C GLU A 526 -16.55 16.55 -9.07
N GLY A 527 -16.77 16.29 -10.37
CA GLY A 527 -15.71 16.32 -11.39
C GLY A 527 -14.71 15.16 -11.33
N LEU A 528 -14.84 14.23 -10.38
CA LEU A 528 -13.99 13.06 -10.28
C LEU A 528 -14.53 11.88 -11.09
N SER A 529 -13.62 11.00 -11.52
CA SER A 529 -13.95 9.73 -12.13
C SER A 529 -12.98 8.66 -11.62
N TRP A 530 -13.43 7.41 -11.53
CA TRP A 530 -12.58 6.32 -11.05
C TRP A 530 -11.27 6.17 -11.83
N ARG A 531 -11.35 6.29 -13.18
CA ARG A 531 -10.16 6.26 -14.04
C ARG A 531 -9.23 7.44 -13.80
N GLY A 532 -9.79 8.61 -13.48
CA GLY A 532 -9.07 9.84 -13.19
C GLY A 532 -8.36 9.85 -11.84
N ILE A 533 -8.75 9.00 -10.88
CA ILE A 533 -8.02 8.85 -9.62
C ILE A 533 -6.61 8.36 -9.93
N SER A 534 -5.58 9.12 -9.54
CA SER A 534 -4.18 8.74 -9.78
C SER A 534 -3.79 7.50 -8.95
N ASP A 535 -2.66 6.87 -9.28
CA ASP A 535 -2.12 5.79 -8.45
C ASP A 535 -1.66 6.28 -7.06
N GLU A 536 -1.44 7.58 -6.87
CA GLU A 536 -1.14 8.22 -5.58
C GLU A 536 -2.41 8.68 -4.84
N GLY A 537 -3.58 8.50 -5.45
CA GLY A 537 -4.85 9.00 -4.97
C GLY A 537 -5.09 10.49 -5.22
N VAL A 538 -6.19 10.99 -4.67
CA VAL A 538 -6.62 12.40 -4.76
C VAL A 538 -6.98 12.86 -3.35
N ALA A 539 -6.47 14.00 -2.91
CA ALA A 539 -6.88 14.59 -1.64
C ALA A 539 -8.26 15.24 -1.80
N LEU A 540 -9.18 14.94 -0.91
CA LEU A 540 -10.52 15.53 -0.85
C LEU A 540 -10.59 16.58 0.27
N ASP A 541 -11.60 17.45 0.20
CA ASP A 541 -11.83 18.47 1.22
C ASP A 541 -12.38 17.84 2.53
N PRO A 542 -11.63 17.93 3.64
CA PRO A 542 -12.07 17.40 4.92
C PRO A 542 -12.92 18.39 5.75
N ALA A 543 -13.05 19.65 5.31
CA ALA A 543 -13.62 20.74 6.12
C ALA A 543 -14.98 20.42 6.77
N PRO A 544 -15.94 19.76 6.10
CA PRO A 544 -17.24 19.45 6.71
C PRO A 544 -17.17 18.50 7.92
N PHE A 545 -16.07 17.74 8.06
CA PHE A 545 -15.94 16.64 9.02
C PHE A 545 -14.75 16.81 9.97
N ILE A 546 -13.97 17.88 9.83
CA ILE A 546 -12.69 18.08 10.51
C ILE A 546 -12.82 18.12 12.04
N ASP A 547 -13.97 18.56 12.53
CA ASP A 547 -14.26 18.71 13.96
C ASP A 547 -14.78 17.41 14.61
N LEU A 548 -15.04 16.37 13.82
CA LEU A 548 -15.44 15.08 14.38
C LEU A 548 -14.29 14.47 15.23
N PRO A 549 -14.63 13.79 16.35
CA PRO A 549 -13.66 13.23 17.28
C PRO A 549 -13.13 11.87 16.79
N PHE A 550 -12.40 11.88 15.68
CA PHE A 550 -11.71 10.72 15.14
C PHE A 550 -10.73 10.10 16.16
N VAL A 551 -10.68 8.77 16.23
CA VAL A 551 -9.91 8.03 17.23
C VAL A 551 -8.42 7.90 16.89
N GLU A 552 -8.05 8.17 15.64
CA GLU A 552 -6.68 7.98 15.17
C GLU A 552 -5.68 8.88 15.89
N THR A 553 -4.55 8.28 16.26
CA THR A 553 -3.42 9.00 16.82
C THR A 553 -2.36 9.29 15.77
N LYS A 554 -1.32 10.02 16.17
CA LYS A 554 -0.18 10.33 15.30
C LYS A 554 0.49 9.03 14.81
N ASN A 555 0.62 8.89 13.50
CA ASN A 555 1.30 7.77 12.85
C ASN A 555 2.28 8.26 11.76
N LEU A 556 2.81 7.36 10.92
CA LEU A 556 3.90 7.65 10.00
C LEU A 556 3.64 8.86 9.08
N LYS A 557 2.40 9.01 8.60
CA LYS A 557 2.03 10.05 7.61
C LYS A 557 0.87 10.93 8.05
N PHE A 558 0.32 10.70 9.23
CA PHE A 558 -0.83 11.43 9.72
C PHE A 558 -0.58 11.89 11.15
N ASP A 559 -0.69 13.20 11.35
CA ASP A 559 -0.73 13.81 12.67
C ASP A 559 -2.07 14.56 12.76
N PRO A 560 -3.04 14.07 13.56
CA PRO A 560 -4.37 14.67 13.62
C PRO A 560 -4.35 16.16 13.97
N VAL A 561 -3.42 16.59 14.84
CA VAL A 561 -3.32 18.00 15.27
C VAL A 561 -2.82 18.85 14.11
N ALA A 562 -1.69 18.47 13.51
CA ALA A 562 -1.13 19.19 12.38
C ALA A 562 -2.07 19.18 11.17
N PHE A 563 -2.83 18.10 10.98
CA PHE A 563 -3.84 18.00 9.93
C PHE A 563 -4.96 19.02 10.13
N LYS A 564 -5.52 19.13 11.35
CA LYS A 564 -6.54 20.15 11.66
C LYS A 564 -6.02 21.57 11.48
N GLU A 565 -4.80 21.86 11.97
CA GLU A 565 -4.18 23.17 11.83
C GLU A 565 -3.94 23.56 10.35
N ALA A 566 -3.47 22.61 9.53
CA ALA A 566 -3.26 22.84 8.11
C ALA A 566 -4.57 23.17 7.36
N GLN A 567 -5.68 22.53 7.73
CA GLN A 567 -6.99 22.80 7.13
C GLN A 567 -7.56 24.15 7.58
N ALA A 568 -7.44 24.50 8.87
CA ALA A 568 -7.87 25.81 9.37
C ALA A 568 -7.12 26.97 8.68
N ALA A 569 -5.83 26.81 8.40
CA ALA A 569 -5.03 27.79 7.67
C ALA A 569 -5.41 27.89 6.18
N ALA A 570 -5.96 26.82 5.59
CA ALA A 570 -6.43 26.82 4.21
C ALA A 570 -7.76 27.56 4.06
N THR A 571 -8.67 27.47 5.04
CA THR A 571 -9.97 28.16 5.01
C THR A 571 -9.89 29.68 5.25
N GLN A 572 -8.81 30.16 5.89
CA GLN A 572 -8.58 31.59 6.16
C GLN A 572 -7.87 32.34 5.02
N ALA A 573 -7.35 31.63 4.02
CA ALA A 573 -6.62 32.16 2.87
C ALA A 573 -7.50 32.11 1.61
#